data_AF-A0A662PP21-F1
#
_entry.id   AF-A0A662PP21-F1
#
_cell.length_a   1.000
_cell.length_b   1.000
_cell.length_c   1.000
_cell.angle_alpha   90.00
_cell.angle_beta   90.00
_cell.angle_gamma   90.00
#
_symmetry.space_group_name_H-M   'P 1'
#
loop_
_entity.id
_entity.type
_entity.pdbx_description
1 polymer ?
#
loop_
_entity_poly.entity_id
_entity_poly.type
_entity_poly.pdbx_seq_one_letter_code
_entity_poly.pdbx_strand_id
1 'polypeptide(L)'
;MAGIGGEAVKRSENLRELTSYSILNSIQANRSVRDGQEKVLFLVFIILAAISICIGVLGGFWEIKLGWSGFEEVDRIHYGYLLFTGSISKQLVIENGNLLTIYYDIKVDRGSLTISVIRISGRALWEQKFNQDSFGSVKIGLNDGGVYSIIIKGEGTKGEFDLRWEVS
;
A
#
# COMPACT_ATOMS: atom_id res chain seq x y z
N MET A 1 -9.62 89.29 -0.45
CA MET A 1 -9.49 88.13 -1.34
C MET A 1 -8.30 87.29 -0.89
N ALA A 2 -8.51 86.37 0.05
CA ALA A 2 -7.48 85.45 0.51
C ALA A 2 -8.18 84.13 0.84
N GLY A 3 -8.28 83.23 -0.12
CA GLY A 3 -8.99 81.98 0.07
C GLY A 3 -9.24 81.28 -1.23
N ILE A 4 -8.22 80.59 -1.76
CA ILE A 4 -8.33 79.42 -2.65
C ILE A 4 -7.03 78.57 -2.52
N GLY A 5 -5.86 79.19 -2.30
CA GLY A 5 -4.56 78.49 -2.29
C GLY A 5 -4.29 77.57 -1.09
N GLY A 6 -4.64 77.98 0.14
CA GLY A 6 -4.31 77.23 1.37
C GLY A 6 -5.07 75.91 1.52
N GLU A 7 -6.34 75.87 1.11
CA GLU A 7 -7.15 74.65 1.16
C GLU A 7 -6.71 73.62 0.09
N ALA A 8 -6.36 74.09 -1.11
CA ALA A 8 -5.92 73.20 -2.19
C ALA A 8 -4.59 72.50 -1.85
N VAL A 9 -3.65 73.23 -1.24
CA VAL A 9 -2.37 72.67 -0.80
C VAL A 9 -2.57 71.65 0.31
N LYS A 10 -3.35 71.98 1.34
CA LYS A 10 -3.64 71.07 2.47
C LYS A 10 -4.39 69.81 2.03
N ARG A 11 -5.28 69.93 1.04
CA ARG A 11 -5.96 68.78 0.43
C ARG A 11 -5.01 67.90 -0.38
N SER A 12 -4.06 68.49 -1.09
CA SER A 12 -3.06 67.73 -1.87
C SER A 12 -2.10 66.95 -0.98
N GLU A 13 -1.73 67.50 0.18
CA GLU A 13 -0.84 66.86 1.15
C GLU A 13 -1.54 65.68 1.84
N ASN A 14 -2.80 65.86 2.25
CA ASN A 14 -3.62 64.81 2.84
C ASN A 14 -3.87 63.66 1.84
N LEU A 15 -4.11 63.97 0.56
CA LEU A 15 -4.22 62.95 -0.48
C LEU A 15 -2.91 62.17 -0.70
N ARG A 16 -1.75 62.81 -0.58
CA ARG A 16 -0.44 62.14 -0.66
C ARG A 16 -0.17 61.25 0.55
N GLU A 17 -0.65 61.64 1.72
CA GLU A 17 -0.54 60.84 2.93
C GLU A 17 -1.42 59.58 2.85
N LEU A 18 -2.66 59.73 2.37
CA LEU A 18 -3.59 58.62 2.16
C LEU A 18 -3.10 57.62 1.11
N THR A 19 -2.50 58.10 0.01
CA THR A 19 -1.90 57.21 -1.00
C THR A 19 -0.67 56.50 -0.46
N SER A 20 0.18 57.18 0.30
CA SER A 20 1.35 56.57 0.93
C SER A 20 0.94 55.47 1.93
N TYR A 21 -0.09 55.72 2.73
CA TYR A 21 -0.59 54.75 3.71
C TYR A 21 -1.19 53.50 3.04
N SER A 22 -2.01 53.68 2.00
CA SER A 22 -2.62 52.57 1.27
C SER A 22 -1.59 51.72 0.50
N ILE A 23 -0.56 52.33 -0.06
CA ILE A 23 0.55 51.62 -0.72
C ILE A 23 1.36 50.83 0.31
N LEU A 24 1.69 51.42 1.46
CA LEU A 24 2.42 50.70 2.51
C LEU A 24 1.62 49.52 3.06
N ASN A 25 0.32 49.70 3.30
CA ASN A 25 -0.53 48.64 3.81
C ASN A 25 -0.68 47.47 2.82
N SER A 26 -0.79 47.76 1.51
CA SER A 26 -0.85 46.71 0.47
C SER A 26 0.48 45.96 0.31
N ILE A 27 1.63 46.64 0.43
CA ILE A 27 2.95 45.98 0.41
C ILE A 27 3.13 45.10 1.65
N GLN A 28 2.72 45.58 2.83
CA GLN A 28 2.83 44.84 4.08
C GLN A 28 1.90 43.61 4.09
N ALA A 29 0.67 43.75 3.59
CA ALA A 29 -0.27 42.63 3.42
C ALA A 29 0.28 41.57 2.46
N ASN A 30 0.83 41.98 1.31
CA ASN A 30 1.39 41.04 0.33
C ASN A 30 2.65 40.32 0.87
N ARG A 31 3.48 41.01 1.65
CA ARG A 31 4.66 40.40 2.30
C ARG A 31 4.27 39.36 3.37
N SER A 32 3.21 39.63 4.13
CA SER A 32 2.65 38.70 5.11
C SER A 32 2.05 37.45 4.45
N VAL A 33 1.31 37.62 3.35
CA VAL A 33 0.75 36.51 2.57
C VAL A 33 1.85 35.65 1.96
N ARG A 34 2.91 36.26 1.40
CA ARG A 34 4.02 35.53 0.78
C ARG A 34 4.81 34.67 1.78
N ASP A 35 5.09 35.20 2.98
CA ASP A 35 5.75 34.44 4.06
C ASP A 35 4.89 33.27 4.55
N GLY A 36 3.56 33.45 4.62
CA GLY A 36 2.62 32.35 4.91
C GLY A 36 2.59 31.29 3.81
N GLN A 37 2.64 31.67 2.54
CA GLN A 37 2.59 30.75 1.40
C GLN A 37 3.85 29.87 1.30
N GLU A 38 5.04 30.42 1.53
CA GLU A 38 6.29 29.64 1.52
C GLU A 38 6.31 28.60 2.66
N LYS A 39 5.88 28.99 3.86
CA LYS A 39 5.77 28.08 5.01
C LYS A 39 4.73 26.98 4.78
N VAL A 40 3.62 27.30 4.12
CA VAL A 40 2.59 26.30 3.74
C VAL A 40 3.14 25.31 2.71
N LEU A 41 3.89 25.78 1.70
CA LEU A 41 4.53 24.91 0.71
C LEU A 41 5.53 23.94 1.35
N PHE A 42 6.38 24.42 2.28
CA PHE A 42 7.30 23.54 3.02
C PHE A 42 6.55 22.52 3.90
N LEU A 43 5.47 22.92 4.57
CA LEU A 43 4.66 22.01 5.39
C LEU A 43 3.98 20.94 4.52
N VAL A 44 3.44 21.30 3.36
CA VAL A 44 2.85 20.34 2.42
C VAL A 44 3.90 19.34 1.93
N PHE A 45 5.12 19.79 1.63
CA PHE A 45 6.22 18.91 1.21
C PHE A 45 6.63 17.93 2.32
N ILE A 46 6.72 18.40 3.57
CA ILE A 46 7.01 17.55 4.74
C ILE A 46 5.90 16.52 4.95
N ILE A 47 4.63 16.91 4.81
CA ILE A 47 3.49 16.01 4.94
C ILE A 47 3.51 14.94 3.83
N LEU A 48 3.78 15.33 2.58
CA LEU A 48 3.89 14.38 1.46
C LEU A 48 5.06 13.40 1.65
N ALA A 49 6.20 13.88 2.13
CA ALA A 49 7.36 13.02 2.44
C ALA A 49 7.04 12.05 3.59
N ALA A 50 6.38 12.51 4.66
CA ALA A 50 5.95 11.67 5.77
C ALA A 50 4.95 10.60 5.32
N ILE A 51 3.98 10.95 4.47
CA ILE A 51 3.01 9.98 3.90
C ILE A 51 3.74 8.94 3.04
N SER A 52 4.68 9.34 2.20
CA SER A 52 5.48 8.44 1.36
C SER A 52 6.30 7.45 2.21
N ILE A 53 6.95 7.93 3.28
CA ILE A 53 7.70 7.09 4.22
C ILE A 53 6.76 6.14 4.98
N CYS A 54 5.59 6.61 5.43
CA CYS A 54 4.59 5.77 6.09
C CYS A 54 4.10 4.64 5.17
N ILE A 55 3.91 4.90 3.88
CA ILE A 55 3.51 3.87 2.91
C ILE A 55 4.62 2.81 2.74
N GLY A 56 5.88 3.23 2.66
CA GLY A 56 7.01 2.30 2.51
C GLY A 56 7.30 1.44 3.76
N VAL A 57 7.14 2.01 4.95
CA VAL A 57 7.47 1.34 6.23
C VAL A 57 6.29 0.49 6.74
N LEU A 58 5.05 0.98 6.62
CA LEU A 58 3.86 0.23 7.07
C LEU A 58 3.31 -0.71 5.99
N GLY A 59 3.68 -0.50 4.72
CA GLY A 59 3.15 -1.26 3.57
C GLY A 59 3.71 -2.67 3.41
N GLY A 60 4.59 -3.15 4.29
CA GLY A 60 5.02 -4.56 4.31
C GLY A 60 5.65 -5.06 3.01
N PHE A 61 6.16 -4.16 2.15
CA PHE A 61 6.57 -4.44 0.77
C PHE A 61 7.95 -5.10 0.63
N TRP A 62 8.32 -5.95 1.58
CA TRP A 62 9.62 -6.63 1.58
C TRP A 62 9.38 -8.09 1.22
N GLU A 63 9.16 -8.34 -0.06
CA GLU A 63 9.21 -9.70 -0.59
C GLU A 63 10.67 -10.12 -0.74
N ILE A 64 11.07 -11.12 0.04
CA ILE A 64 12.43 -11.68 0.04
C ILE A 64 12.30 -13.13 -0.38
N LYS A 65 12.92 -13.47 -1.51
CA LYS A 65 13.03 -14.84 -2.05
C LYS A 65 14.51 -15.15 -2.27
N LEU A 66 15.12 -15.91 -1.36
CA LEU A 66 16.51 -16.36 -1.47
C LEU A 66 16.58 -17.87 -1.61
N GLY A 67 17.47 -18.34 -2.51
CA GLY A 67 17.61 -19.77 -2.81
C GLY A 67 16.34 -20.38 -3.42
N TRP A 68 15.54 -19.56 -4.11
CA TRP A 68 14.27 -19.96 -4.70
C TRP A 68 14.50 -20.87 -5.91
N SER A 69 14.17 -22.14 -5.80
CA SER A 69 14.33 -23.13 -6.87
C SER A 69 13.15 -24.09 -6.90
N GLY A 70 12.61 -24.37 -8.07
CA GLY A 70 11.42 -25.20 -8.18
C GLY A 70 10.75 -25.05 -9.53
N PHE A 71 9.50 -25.49 -9.60
CA PHE A 71 8.69 -25.42 -10.81
C PHE A 71 7.22 -25.16 -10.46
N GLU A 72 6.51 -24.69 -11.48
CA GLU A 72 5.09 -24.40 -11.42
C GLU A 72 4.42 -25.02 -12.65
N GLU A 73 3.41 -25.83 -12.39
CA GLU A 73 2.56 -26.51 -13.35
C GLU A 73 1.13 -25.95 -13.26
N VAL A 74 0.21 -26.54 -14.03
CA VAL A 74 -1.20 -26.13 -14.05
C VAL A 74 -1.90 -26.49 -12.74
N ASP A 75 -1.54 -27.62 -12.14
CA ASP A 75 -2.18 -28.23 -10.97
C ASP A 75 -1.22 -28.47 -9.80
N ARG A 76 0.05 -28.05 -9.93
CA ARG A 76 1.09 -28.26 -8.92
C ARG A 76 2.06 -27.09 -8.85
N ILE A 77 2.55 -26.78 -7.66
CA ILE A 77 3.71 -25.93 -7.42
C ILE A 77 4.65 -26.62 -6.46
N HIS A 78 5.94 -26.55 -6.76
CA HIS A 78 6.97 -27.06 -5.87
C HIS A 78 8.10 -26.04 -5.82
N TYR A 79 8.46 -25.60 -4.61
CA TYR A 79 9.57 -24.68 -4.41
C TYR A 79 10.34 -24.99 -3.13
N GLY A 80 11.67 -25.07 -3.26
CA GLY A 80 12.63 -24.97 -2.17
C GLY A 80 13.17 -23.55 -2.04
N TYR A 81 13.46 -23.14 -0.80
CA TYR A 81 13.95 -21.80 -0.49
C TYR A 81 14.81 -21.77 0.78
N LEU A 82 15.84 -20.92 0.76
CA LEU A 82 16.69 -20.66 1.93
C LEU A 82 16.10 -19.58 2.83
N LEU A 83 15.40 -18.61 2.26
CA LEU A 83 14.64 -17.59 2.98
C LEU A 83 13.47 -17.12 2.12
N PHE A 84 12.27 -17.15 2.69
CA PHE A 84 11.07 -16.63 2.07
C PHE A 84 10.27 -15.76 3.05
N THR A 85 10.10 -14.49 2.68
CA THR A 85 9.19 -13.53 3.31
C THR A 85 8.37 -12.89 2.21
N GLY A 86 7.05 -12.89 2.32
CA GLY A 86 6.16 -12.31 1.32
C GLY A 86 5.00 -13.25 0.99
N SER A 87 4.38 -13.06 -0.17
CA SER A 87 3.21 -13.85 -0.58
C SER A 87 3.25 -14.17 -2.06
N ILE A 88 2.86 -15.40 -2.40
CA ILE A 88 2.68 -15.88 -3.77
C ILE A 88 1.22 -16.24 -3.93
N SER A 89 0.59 -15.82 -5.03
CA SER A 89 -0.80 -16.13 -5.33
C SER A 89 -0.89 -16.90 -6.65
N LYS A 90 -1.55 -18.06 -6.64
CA LYS A 90 -1.95 -18.79 -7.84
C LYS A 90 -3.46 -18.67 -8.01
N GLN A 91 -3.89 -18.24 -9.19
CA GLN A 91 -5.32 -18.16 -9.51
C GLN A 91 -5.78 -19.45 -10.18
N LEU A 92 -6.98 -19.89 -9.80
CA LEU A 92 -7.66 -21.05 -10.33
C LEU A 92 -9.03 -20.63 -10.82
N VAL A 93 -9.33 -20.92 -12.09
CA VAL A 93 -10.67 -20.71 -12.66
C VAL A 93 -11.39 -22.05 -12.62
N ILE A 94 -12.47 -22.11 -11.86
CA ILE A 94 -13.28 -23.32 -11.71
C ILE A 94 -14.60 -23.09 -12.43
N GLU A 95 -14.77 -23.74 -13.58
CA GLU A 95 -16.01 -23.64 -14.37
C GLU A 95 -17.10 -24.52 -13.77
N ASN A 96 -16.77 -25.80 -13.54
CA ASN A 96 -17.63 -26.81 -12.94
C ASN A 96 -16.81 -27.61 -11.93
N GLY A 97 -17.34 -27.76 -10.72
CA GLY A 97 -16.65 -28.46 -9.63
C GLY A 97 -17.18 -27.99 -8.29
N ASN A 98 -17.44 -28.95 -7.41
CA ASN A 98 -18.01 -28.69 -6.10
C ASN A 98 -16.97 -28.92 -5.00
N LEU A 99 -15.82 -29.51 -5.34
CA LEU A 99 -14.80 -29.87 -4.38
C LEU A 99 -13.40 -29.52 -4.91
N LEU A 100 -12.68 -28.69 -4.16
CA LEU A 100 -11.25 -28.47 -4.34
C LEU A 100 -10.49 -29.32 -3.32
N THR A 101 -9.67 -30.24 -3.79
CA THR A 101 -8.76 -30.99 -2.92
C THR A 101 -7.35 -30.43 -3.08
N ILE A 102 -6.74 -30.01 -1.97
CA ILE A 102 -5.34 -29.57 -1.94
C ILE A 102 -4.53 -30.61 -1.19
N TYR A 103 -3.53 -31.16 -1.85
CA TYR A 103 -2.48 -31.98 -1.26
C TYR A 103 -1.29 -31.09 -0.97
N TYR A 104 -0.74 -31.20 0.23
CA TYR A 104 0.43 -30.42 0.64
C TYR A 104 1.47 -31.33 1.29
N ASP A 105 2.73 -31.09 0.94
CA ASP A 105 3.91 -31.58 1.64
C ASP A 105 4.78 -30.36 1.91
N ILE A 106 4.95 -30.03 3.19
CA ILE A 106 5.56 -28.78 3.64
C ILE A 106 6.67 -29.13 4.61
N LYS A 107 7.86 -28.57 4.35
CA LYS A 107 8.97 -28.59 5.30
C LYS A 107 9.27 -27.16 5.75
N VAL A 108 9.26 -26.95 7.06
CA VAL A 108 9.55 -25.65 7.67
C VAL A 108 10.65 -25.85 8.72
N ASP A 109 11.88 -25.53 8.31
CA ASP A 109 13.05 -25.57 9.21
C ASP A 109 13.02 -24.40 10.22
N ARG A 110 12.50 -23.24 9.78
CA ARG A 110 12.47 -21.99 10.55
C ARG A 110 11.35 -21.10 10.04
N GLY A 111 10.80 -20.26 10.92
CA GLY A 111 9.82 -19.24 10.57
C GLY A 111 8.43 -19.84 10.47
N SER A 112 7.60 -19.30 9.59
CA SER A 112 6.30 -19.90 9.32
C SER A 112 5.84 -19.70 7.89
N LEU A 113 5.13 -20.70 7.38
CA LEU A 113 4.45 -20.68 6.09
C LEU A 113 2.94 -20.76 6.33
N THR A 114 2.17 -19.89 5.70
CA THR A 114 0.71 -19.94 5.74
C THR A 114 0.19 -20.20 4.34
N ILE A 115 -0.69 -21.18 4.19
CA ILE A 115 -1.42 -21.42 2.95
C ILE A 115 -2.86 -21.05 3.19
N SER A 116 -3.44 -20.26 2.30
CA SER A 116 -4.86 -19.92 2.32
C SER A 116 -5.49 -20.07 0.95
N VAL A 117 -6.78 -20.38 0.94
CA VAL A 117 -7.61 -20.42 -0.25
C VAL A 117 -8.67 -19.37 -0.09
N ILE A 118 -8.66 -18.39 -0.98
CA ILE A 118 -9.62 -17.29 -0.97
C ILE A 118 -10.43 -17.30 -2.26
N ARG A 119 -11.71 -16.92 -2.17
CA ARG A 119 -12.49 -16.53 -3.37
C ARG A 119 -12.16 -15.08 -3.69
N ILE A 120 -12.22 -14.68 -4.97
CA ILE A 120 -11.97 -13.28 -5.39
C ILE A 120 -12.88 -12.25 -4.67
N SER A 121 -14.02 -12.70 -4.14
CA SER A 121 -14.89 -11.90 -3.27
C SER A 121 -14.29 -11.59 -1.88
N GLY A 122 -13.04 -11.98 -1.62
CA GLY A 122 -12.27 -11.63 -0.42
C GLY A 122 -12.51 -12.51 0.81
N ARG A 123 -13.37 -13.53 0.73
CA ARG A 123 -13.60 -14.46 1.84
C ARG A 123 -12.66 -15.66 1.73
N ALA A 124 -11.86 -15.88 2.77
CA ALA A 124 -11.07 -17.10 2.92
C ALA A 124 -11.99 -18.29 3.18
N LEU A 125 -11.84 -19.34 2.36
CA LEU A 125 -12.54 -20.61 2.52
C LEU A 125 -11.78 -21.54 3.46
N TRP A 126 -10.46 -21.43 3.45
CA TRP A 126 -9.56 -22.20 4.27
C TRP A 126 -8.25 -21.46 4.45
N GLU A 127 -7.65 -21.60 5.62
CA GLU A 127 -6.33 -21.08 5.95
C GLU A 127 -5.68 -22.02 6.96
N GLN A 128 -4.40 -22.32 6.75
CA GLN A 128 -3.60 -23.07 7.70
C GLN A 128 -2.19 -22.51 7.78
N LYS A 129 -1.72 -22.31 9.02
CA LYS A 129 -0.36 -21.90 9.34
C LYS A 129 0.48 -23.11 9.74
N PHE A 130 1.68 -23.19 9.17
CA PHE A 130 2.66 -24.24 9.37
C PHE A 130 3.93 -23.63 9.96
N ASN A 131 4.30 -24.11 11.15
CA ASN A 131 5.52 -23.71 11.86
C ASN A 131 6.55 -24.85 11.93
N GLN A 132 6.20 -26.01 11.38
CA GLN A 132 6.96 -27.25 11.36
C GLN A 132 6.51 -28.07 10.15
N ASP A 133 7.24 -29.14 9.87
CA ASP A 133 6.94 -30.07 8.79
C ASP A 133 5.52 -30.65 8.93
N SER A 134 4.81 -30.71 7.81
CA SER A 134 3.44 -31.21 7.76
C SER A 134 3.11 -31.69 6.36
N PHE A 135 2.41 -32.83 6.29
CA PHE A 135 1.92 -33.39 5.05
C PHE A 135 0.45 -33.79 5.22
N GLY A 136 -0.31 -33.70 4.15
CA GLY A 136 -1.70 -34.11 4.18
C GLY A 136 -2.51 -33.61 2.98
N SER A 137 -3.82 -33.67 3.16
CA SER A 137 -4.76 -33.15 2.18
C SER A 137 -5.93 -32.48 2.86
N VAL A 138 -6.44 -31.41 2.27
CA VAL A 138 -7.67 -30.75 2.69
C VAL A 138 -8.67 -30.76 1.55
N LYS A 139 -9.94 -31.00 1.89
CA LYS A 139 -11.07 -30.93 0.97
C LYS A 139 -11.89 -29.70 1.29
N ILE A 140 -12.06 -28.82 0.31
CA ILE A 140 -12.73 -27.54 0.43
C ILE A 140 -13.97 -27.58 -0.46
N GLY A 141 -15.15 -27.44 0.16
CA GLY A 141 -16.40 -27.33 -0.57
C GLY A 141 -16.45 -25.99 -1.32
N LEU A 142 -16.75 -26.05 -2.61
CA LEU A 142 -16.95 -24.89 -3.46
C LEU A 142 -18.45 -24.63 -3.55
N ASN A 143 -18.88 -23.41 -3.23
CA ASN A 143 -20.30 -23.07 -3.26
C ASN A 143 -20.81 -22.90 -4.69
N ASP A 144 -19.95 -22.44 -5.62
CA ASP A 144 -20.24 -22.29 -7.04
C ASP A 144 -18.94 -22.27 -7.86
N GLY A 145 -19.05 -22.37 -9.18
CA GLY A 145 -17.96 -21.99 -10.09
C GLY A 145 -17.49 -20.53 -9.87
N GLY A 146 -16.25 -20.25 -10.24
CA GLY A 146 -15.67 -18.92 -10.15
C GLY A 146 -14.16 -18.90 -10.05
N VAL A 147 -13.62 -17.73 -9.74
CA VAL A 147 -12.18 -17.51 -9.57
C VAL A 147 -11.79 -17.63 -8.11
N TYR A 148 -10.87 -18.55 -7.86
CA TYR A 148 -10.27 -18.82 -6.56
C TYR A 148 -8.78 -18.50 -6.61
N SER A 149 -8.18 -18.25 -5.45
CA SER A 149 -6.75 -18.01 -5.33
C SER A 149 -6.16 -18.80 -4.17
N ILE A 150 -5.13 -19.58 -4.46
CA ILE A 150 -4.28 -20.19 -3.45
C ILE A 150 -3.17 -19.18 -3.15
N ILE A 151 -3.09 -18.75 -1.90
CA ILE A 151 -2.08 -17.81 -1.42
C ILE A 151 -1.13 -18.56 -0.49
N ILE A 152 0.16 -18.48 -0.79
CA ILE A 152 1.24 -19.00 0.04
C ILE A 152 2.00 -17.82 0.60
N LYS A 153 1.95 -17.61 1.92
CA LYS A 153 2.61 -16.52 2.61
C LYS A 153 3.77 -17.06 3.45
N GLY A 154 4.96 -16.51 3.25
CA GLY A 154 6.14 -16.77 4.07
C GLY A 154 6.39 -15.63 5.06
N GLU A 155 6.72 -15.98 6.30
CA GLU A 155 7.18 -15.03 7.32
C GLU A 155 8.57 -15.44 7.80
N GLY A 156 9.60 -15.04 7.05
CA GLY A 156 11.01 -15.37 7.35
C GLY A 156 11.28 -16.86 7.35
N THR A 157 10.60 -17.62 6.49
CA THR A 157 10.63 -19.08 6.50
C THR A 157 11.80 -19.66 5.70
N LYS A 158 12.31 -20.82 6.13
CA LYS A 158 13.28 -21.65 5.41
C LYS A 158 12.70 -23.05 5.25
N GLY A 159 12.83 -23.63 4.07
CA GLY A 159 12.41 -25.00 3.81
C GLY A 159 11.94 -25.20 2.38
N GLU A 160 10.90 -26.01 2.21
CA GLU A 160 10.31 -26.32 0.92
C GLU A 160 8.80 -26.52 1.05
N PHE A 161 8.08 -26.31 -0.04
CA PHE A 161 6.69 -26.72 -0.14
C PHE A 161 6.43 -27.37 -1.49
N ASP A 162 5.56 -28.37 -1.48
CA ASP A 162 4.96 -29.00 -2.64
C ASP A 162 3.44 -28.96 -2.44
N LEU A 163 2.74 -28.24 -3.30
CA LEU A 163 1.29 -28.16 -3.30
C LEU A 163 0.79 -28.69 -4.63
N ARG A 164 -0.14 -29.64 -4.58
CA ARG A 164 -0.91 -30.11 -5.73
C ARG A 164 -2.39 -29.93 -5.46
N TRP A 165 -3.18 -29.60 -6.48
CA TRP A 165 -4.62 -29.45 -6.33
C TRP A 165 -5.40 -30.11 -7.44
N GLU A 166 -6.59 -30.60 -7.09
CA GLU A 166 -7.51 -31.26 -8.01
C GLU A 166 -8.92 -30.70 -7.78
N VAL A 167 -9.66 -30.52 -8.87
CA VAL A 167 -11.06 -30.06 -8.86
C VAL A 167 -11.94 -31.24 -9.28
N SER A 168 -13.00 -31.51 -8.52
CA SER A 168 -13.97 -32.58 -8.77
C SER A 168 -15.42 -32.10 -8.67
#